data_AF-A0A8J6JGH4-F1
#
_entry.id   AF-A0A8J6JGH4-F1
#
_cell.length_a   1.000
_cell.length_b   1.000
_cell.length_c   1.000
_cell.angle_alpha   90.00
_cell.angle_beta   90.00
_cell.angle_gamma   90.00
#
_symmetry.space_group_name_H-M   'P 1'
#
loop_
_entity.id
_entity.type
_entity.pdbx_description
1 polymer ?
#
loop_
_entity_poly.entity_id
_entity_poly.type
_entity_poly.pdbx_seq_one_letter_code
_entity_poly.pdbx_strand_id
1 'polypeptide(L)'
;TSEGQAQAFALEGTARILQHAFDRSNFTIEMHQAFLDLVVTGTGVLMVEEAPLGEASALRFTAVPIMTAVLEEGPSGRLTTIFRENRQSVEDILRRFPFVELPDAILREPQALHRVVEAVWPDNYGTHYAAILAGDQPLMLAEGGFAESPFIAFRWLKAPGEVYGRGPVCKALPDIRTANRVVELVLKNASIACTGIWQAEDDGVLNPATIQLVPGAIIPKAPGSAGLTPLAAPGNFDVSQLVLNDLRARIRTALLADRLNIAQDARMTATEVLERSAQTARLLGATYGRLQTELLTPLISRCLAILARRGEVPAVLLDGRSARIRYESPLARVQGRADAANTLLFLDAVNKIGGAAAAQVDAAAATRWLARTLGAPAEILVPLPETTPFAPEHVSP
;
A
#
# COMPACT_ATOMS: atom_id res chain seq x y z
N THR A 1 -37.19 -4.27 3.51
CA THR A 1 -37.81 -4.52 4.82
C THR A 1 -37.34 -3.43 5.78
N SER A 2 -38.14 -3.10 6.80
CA SER A 2 -37.75 -2.19 7.90
C SER A 2 -36.45 -2.63 8.57
N GLU A 3 -36.24 -3.95 8.66
CA GLU A 3 -35.00 -4.58 9.11
C GLU A 3 -33.79 -4.22 8.24
N GLY A 4 -33.92 -4.20 6.90
CA GLY A 4 -32.85 -3.79 5.99
C GLY A 4 -32.49 -2.30 6.08
N GLN A 5 -33.41 -1.45 6.55
CA GLN A 5 -33.17 -0.02 6.76
C GLN A 5 -32.51 0.27 8.10
N ALA A 6 -32.94 -0.41 9.17
CA ALA A 6 -32.27 -0.38 10.46
C ALA A 6 -30.81 -0.87 10.32
N GLN A 7 -30.60 -1.92 9.52
CA GLN A 7 -29.26 -2.39 9.15
C GLN A 7 -28.47 -1.34 8.36
N ALA A 8 -29.07 -0.66 7.38
CA ALA A 8 -28.38 0.39 6.62
C ALA A 8 -27.92 1.56 7.53
N PHE A 9 -28.79 2.04 8.42
CA PHE A 9 -28.44 3.09 9.37
C PHE A 9 -27.36 2.64 10.37
N ALA A 10 -27.45 1.41 10.86
CA ALA A 10 -26.43 0.82 11.72
C ALA A 10 -25.07 0.67 11.01
N LEU A 11 -25.06 0.35 9.72
CA LEU A 11 -23.86 0.28 8.89
C LEU A 11 -23.23 1.66 8.66
N GLU A 12 -24.04 2.70 8.42
CA GLU A 12 -23.55 4.08 8.32
C GLU A 12 -22.99 4.60 9.67
N GLY A 13 -23.62 4.24 10.78
CA GLY A 13 -23.09 4.49 12.13
C GLY A 13 -21.75 3.78 12.35
N THR A 14 -21.68 2.50 11.99
CA THR A 14 -20.46 1.67 12.07
C THR A 14 -19.32 2.26 11.23
N ALA A 15 -19.61 2.73 10.01
CA ALA A 15 -18.63 3.37 9.15
C ALA A 15 -18.06 4.66 9.77
N ARG A 16 -18.91 5.48 10.39
CA ARG A 16 -18.46 6.69 11.12
C ARG A 16 -17.59 6.35 12.32
N ILE A 17 -17.98 5.35 13.12
CA ILE A 17 -17.20 4.90 14.28
C ILE A 17 -15.82 4.38 13.83
N LEU A 18 -15.80 3.56 12.77
CA LEU A 18 -14.55 3.07 12.19
C LEU A 18 -13.65 4.22 11.70
N GLN A 19 -14.22 5.23 11.02
CA GLN A 19 -13.46 6.40 10.58
C GLN A 19 -12.87 7.16 11.78
N HIS A 20 -13.67 7.41 12.82
CA HIS A 20 -13.18 8.04 14.05
C HIS A 20 -12.07 7.23 14.74
N ALA A 21 -12.18 5.90 14.73
CA ALA A 21 -11.16 5.02 15.29
C ALA A 21 -9.84 5.11 14.51
N PHE A 22 -9.88 5.23 13.17
CA PHE A 22 -8.71 5.49 12.35
C PHE A 22 -8.11 6.87 12.65
N ASP A 23 -8.92 7.93 12.65
CA ASP A 23 -8.47 9.31 12.85
C ASP A 23 -7.78 9.53 14.19
N ARG A 24 -8.19 8.79 15.23
CA ARG A 24 -7.63 8.86 16.59
C ARG A 24 -6.46 7.90 16.84
N SER A 25 -6.17 7.00 15.90
CA SER A 25 -5.09 6.03 16.00
C SER A 25 -3.81 6.50 15.32
N ASN A 26 -2.75 5.70 15.39
CA ASN A 26 -1.51 5.91 14.64
C ASN A 26 -1.59 5.44 13.16
N PHE A 27 -2.77 5.09 12.65
CA PHE A 27 -2.97 4.48 11.32
C PHE A 27 -2.22 5.19 10.19
N THR A 28 -2.39 6.50 10.04
CA THR A 28 -1.82 7.28 8.93
C THR A 28 -0.29 7.16 8.88
N ILE A 29 0.36 7.16 10.05
CA ILE A 29 1.83 7.12 10.16
C ILE A 29 2.33 5.72 9.77
N GLU A 30 1.75 4.68 10.37
CA GLU A 30 2.16 3.29 10.15
C GLU A 30 1.83 2.83 8.73
N MET A 31 0.66 3.22 8.19
CA MET A 31 0.29 2.91 6.82
C MET A 31 1.24 3.57 5.82
N HIS A 32 1.67 4.80 6.08
CA HIS A 32 2.67 5.47 5.25
C HIS A 32 4.00 4.71 5.24
N GLN A 33 4.49 4.27 6.41
CA GLN A 33 5.71 3.48 6.51
C GLN A 33 5.58 2.12 5.78
N ALA A 34 4.45 1.42 5.95
CA ALA A 34 4.19 0.16 5.22
C ALA A 34 4.12 0.38 3.69
N PHE A 35 3.66 1.56 3.25
CA PHE A 35 3.69 1.94 1.83
C PHE A 35 5.09 2.23 1.29
N LEU A 36 6.04 2.68 2.11
CA LEU A 36 7.44 2.81 1.68
C LEU A 36 8.01 1.44 1.31
N ASP A 37 7.79 0.43 2.15
CA ASP A 37 8.19 -0.96 1.86
C ASP A 37 7.47 -1.50 0.63
N LEU A 38 6.17 -1.24 0.49
CA LEU A 38 5.39 -1.64 -0.68
C LEU A 38 5.94 -1.05 -1.99
N VAL A 39 6.29 0.23 -2.01
CA VAL A 39 6.79 0.92 -3.20
C VAL A 39 8.19 0.44 -3.58
N VAL A 40 9.04 0.19 -2.58
CA VAL A 40 10.43 -0.22 -2.77
C VAL A 40 10.54 -1.69 -3.15
N THR A 41 9.95 -2.58 -2.33
CA THR A 41 10.11 -4.03 -2.46
C THR A 41 8.95 -4.68 -3.22
N GLY A 42 7.78 -4.05 -3.26
CA GLY A 42 6.56 -4.62 -3.84
C GLY A 42 5.66 -5.33 -2.85
N THR A 43 6.08 -5.47 -1.59
CA THR A 43 5.31 -6.12 -0.53
C THR A 43 5.36 -5.27 0.73
N GLY A 44 4.20 -5.04 1.34
CA GLY A 44 4.09 -4.39 2.64
C GLY A 44 3.42 -5.32 3.64
N VAL A 45 3.74 -5.14 4.92
CA VAL A 45 3.11 -5.86 6.03
C VAL A 45 2.68 -4.86 7.08
N LEU A 46 1.40 -4.91 7.44
CA LEU A 46 0.81 -4.08 8.48
C LEU A 46 0.25 -5.00 9.57
N MET A 47 0.66 -4.79 10.81
CA MET A 47 0.08 -5.46 11.97
C MET A 47 -1.02 -4.58 12.57
N VAL A 48 -2.16 -5.19 12.90
CA VAL A 48 -3.31 -4.52 13.51
C VAL A 48 -3.69 -5.24 14.80
N GLU A 49 -3.39 -4.57 15.91
CA GLU A 49 -3.63 -5.05 17.26
C GLU A 49 -4.76 -4.26 17.92
N GLU A 50 -5.38 -4.90 18.89
CA GLU A 50 -6.24 -4.21 19.84
C GLU A 50 -5.36 -3.43 20.80
N ALA A 51 -5.58 -2.11 20.88
CA ALA A 51 -4.83 -1.24 21.76
C ALA A 51 -5.10 -1.61 23.24
N PRO A 52 -4.22 -1.26 24.18
CA PRO A 52 -4.55 -1.30 25.60
C PRO A 52 -5.74 -0.39 25.96
N LEU A 53 -6.32 -0.62 27.14
CA LEU A 53 -7.33 0.29 27.70
C LEU A 53 -6.68 1.64 28.06
N GLY A 54 -7.39 2.74 27.80
CA GLY A 54 -6.92 4.11 28.07
C GLY A 54 -6.25 4.80 26.87
N GLU A 55 -5.98 4.07 25.79
CA GLU A 55 -5.51 4.65 24.52
C GLU A 55 -6.60 5.47 23.81
N ALA A 56 -6.18 6.41 22.95
CA ALA A 56 -7.10 7.30 22.25
C ALA A 56 -8.03 6.58 21.25
N SER A 57 -7.62 5.40 20.77
CA SER A 57 -8.34 4.53 19.86
C SER A 57 -8.21 3.08 20.30
N ALA A 58 -9.18 2.25 19.90
CA ALA A 58 -9.12 0.80 20.06
C ALA A 58 -8.11 0.10 19.16
N LEU A 59 -7.64 0.79 18.14
CA LEU A 59 -6.83 0.24 17.08
C LEU A 59 -5.38 0.70 17.26
N ARG A 60 -4.45 -0.24 17.29
CA ARG A 60 -3.01 0.02 17.23
C ARG A 60 -2.45 -0.60 15.97
N PHE A 61 -1.80 0.23 15.16
CA PHE A 61 -1.14 -0.20 13.94
C PHE A 61 0.36 -0.32 14.17
N THR A 62 1.01 -1.20 13.42
CA THR A 62 2.47 -1.27 13.36
C THR A 62 2.88 -1.68 11.96
N ALA A 63 3.67 -0.84 11.30
CA ALA A 63 4.36 -1.20 10.08
C ALA A 63 5.42 -2.25 10.42
N VAL A 64 5.30 -3.43 9.82
CA VAL A 64 6.28 -4.50 10.01
C VAL A 64 7.31 -4.38 8.88
N PRO A 65 8.59 -4.10 9.19
CA PRO A 65 9.62 -4.00 8.17
C PRO A 65 9.72 -5.32 7.41
N ILE A 66 9.62 -5.27 6.09
CA ILE A 66 9.61 -6.49 5.25
C ILE A 66 10.89 -7.33 5.43
N MET A 67 12.02 -6.70 5.75
CA MET A 67 13.30 -7.37 6.04
C MET A 67 13.28 -8.26 7.28
N THR A 68 12.30 -8.07 8.17
CA THR A 68 12.10 -8.86 9.39
C THR A 68 11.03 -9.93 9.23
N ALA A 69 10.39 -10.00 8.06
CA ALA A 69 9.26 -10.88 7.83
C ALA A 69 9.53 -11.89 6.69
N VAL A 70 9.15 -13.15 6.92
CA VAL A 70 9.09 -14.20 5.89
C VAL A 70 7.63 -14.53 5.65
N LEU A 71 7.22 -14.53 4.38
CA LEU A 71 5.83 -14.63 3.98
C LEU A 71 5.65 -15.85 3.10
N GLU A 72 4.60 -16.61 3.36
CA GLU A 72 4.23 -17.77 2.57
C GLU A 72 2.81 -17.65 2.05
N GLU A 73 2.62 -18.20 0.86
CA GLU A 73 1.35 -18.20 0.16
C GLU A 73 0.46 -19.34 0.65
N GLY A 74 -0.75 -19.01 1.07
CA GLY A 74 -1.76 -19.99 1.41
C GLY A 74 -2.49 -20.54 0.17
N PRO A 75 -3.41 -21.49 0.36
CA PRO A 75 -4.16 -22.13 -0.74
C PRO A 75 -4.95 -21.17 -1.63
N SER A 76 -5.33 -20.00 -1.11
CA SER A 76 -6.07 -18.95 -1.84
C SER A 76 -5.18 -18.04 -2.70
N GLY A 77 -3.87 -18.27 -2.70
CA GLY A 77 -2.89 -17.42 -3.37
C GLY A 77 -2.55 -16.13 -2.62
N ARG A 78 -3.09 -15.96 -1.40
CA ARG A 78 -2.84 -14.82 -0.50
C ARG A 78 -1.70 -15.13 0.47
N LEU A 79 -1.00 -14.09 0.90
CA LEU A 79 0.01 -14.19 1.96
C LEU A 79 -0.71 -14.37 3.30
N THR A 80 -0.77 -15.61 3.79
CA THR A 80 -1.56 -15.97 4.99
C THR A 80 -0.70 -16.56 6.10
N THR A 81 0.45 -17.13 5.74
CA THR A 81 1.45 -17.57 6.71
C THR A 81 2.55 -16.51 6.78
N ILE A 82 2.80 -16.00 7.98
CA ILE A 82 3.70 -14.88 8.21
C ILE A 82 4.55 -15.21 9.42
N PHE A 83 5.87 -15.18 9.23
CA PHE A 83 6.85 -15.23 10.29
C PHE A 83 7.47 -13.84 10.42
N ARG A 84 7.53 -13.30 11.63
CA ARG A 84 8.17 -12.01 11.93
C ARG A 84 9.21 -12.23 13.01
N GLU A 85 10.45 -11.86 12.73
CA GLU A 85 11.47 -11.70 13.75
C GLU A 85 11.38 -10.31 14.36
N ASN A 86 11.35 -10.23 15.69
CA ASN A 86 11.53 -9.01 16.44
C ASN A 86 12.63 -9.18 17.47
N ARG A 87 13.45 -8.14 17.67
CA ARG A 87 14.51 -8.14 18.68
C ARG A 87 14.02 -7.34 19.89
N GLN A 88 13.81 -8.01 21.01
CA GLN A 88 13.17 -7.45 22.20
C GLN A 88 14.08 -7.56 23.42
N SER A 89 14.00 -6.56 24.30
CA SER A 89 14.63 -6.62 25.62
C SER A 89 13.90 -7.64 26.52
N VAL A 90 14.55 -8.07 27.59
CA VAL A 90 13.92 -8.94 28.60
C VAL A 90 12.66 -8.28 29.19
N GLU A 91 12.71 -6.96 29.43
CA GLU A 91 11.57 -6.20 29.95
C GLU A 91 10.38 -6.23 28.98
N ASP A 92 10.62 -6.03 27.68
CA ASP A 92 9.54 -6.03 26.68
C ASP A 92 8.93 -7.42 26.50
N ILE A 93 9.75 -8.47 26.57
CA ILE A 93 9.28 -9.86 26.53
C ILE A 93 8.36 -10.13 27.71
N LEU A 94 8.78 -9.79 28.94
CA LEU A 94 7.96 -10.00 30.13
C LEU A 94 6.71 -9.11 30.14
N ARG A 95 6.77 -7.89 29.58
CA ARG A 95 5.60 -7.02 29.44
C ARG A 95 4.57 -7.61 28.47
N ARG A 96 5.03 -8.24 27.39
CA ARG A 96 4.17 -8.83 26.35
C ARG A 96 3.68 -10.23 26.71
N PHE A 97 4.51 -11.02 27.38
CA PHE A 97 4.28 -12.40 27.75
C PHE A 97 4.46 -12.57 29.28
N PRO A 98 3.55 -12.05 30.11
CA PRO A 98 3.76 -11.94 31.56
C PRO A 98 3.79 -13.27 32.31
N PHE A 99 3.36 -14.36 31.68
CA PHE A 99 3.26 -15.69 32.31
C PHE A 99 4.41 -16.63 31.91
N VAL A 100 5.42 -16.16 31.17
CA VAL A 100 6.53 -17.00 30.73
C VAL A 100 7.68 -17.02 31.75
N GLU A 101 8.22 -18.20 32.02
CA GLU A 101 9.46 -18.36 32.78
C GLU A 101 10.66 -18.29 31.83
N LEU A 102 11.47 -17.23 31.95
CA LEU A 102 12.67 -17.06 31.13
C LEU A 102 13.88 -17.77 31.76
N PRO A 103 14.76 -18.39 30.96
CA PRO A 103 16.00 -19.00 31.46
C PRO A 103 16.91 -17.99 32.17
N ASP A 104 17.56 -18.43 33.25
CA ASP A 104 18.50 -17.59 34.03
C ASP A 104 19.58 -16.91 33.18
N ALA A 105 20.05 -17.59 32.12
CA ALA A 105 21.05 -17.05 31.21
C ALA A 105 20.58 -15.74 30.55
N ILE A 106 19.29 -15.66 30.20
CA ILE A 106 18.66 -14.50 29.57
C ILE A 106 18.43 -13.40 30.61
N LEU A 107 17.99 -13.77 31.81
CA LEU A 107 17.77 -12.82 32.91
C LEU A 107 19.06 -12.13 33.38
N ARG A 108 20.23 -12.76 33.21
CA ARG A 108 21.54 -12.17 33.53
C ARG A 108 22.01 -11.09 32.54
N GLU A 109 21.40 -11.01 31.36
CA GLU A 109 21.73 -10.04 30.31
C GLU A 109 20.53 -9.13 29.98
N PRO A 110 20.00 -8.35 30.95
CA PRO A 110 18.74 -7.62 30.77
C PRO A 110 18.77 -6.56 29.66
N GLN A 111 19.96 -6.10 29.27
CA GLN A 111 20.16 -5.13 28.19
C GLN A 111 20.33 -5.78 26.81
N ALA A 112 20.53 -7.10 26.74
CA ALA A 112 20.66 -7.79 25.47
C ALA A 112 19.30 -7.84 24.75
N LEU A 113 19.35 -7.74 23.42
CA LEU A 113 18.18 -7.91 22.58
C LEU A 113 18.08 -9.36 22.12
N HIS A 114 17.01 -10.02 22.52
CA HIS A 114 16.75 -11.42 22.20
C HIS A 114 15.83 -11.53 20.99
N ARG A 115 16.07 -12.54 20.15
CA ARG A 115 15.29 -12.79 18.93
C ARG A 115 14.00 -13.50 19.30
N VAL A 116 12.87 -12.86 19.07
CA VAL A 116 11.53 -13.43 19.21
C VAL A 116 10.94 -13.60 17.81
N VAL A 117 10.56 -14.81 17.47
CA VAL A 117 9.89 -15.13 16.20
C VAL A 117 8.40 -15.30 16.48
N GLU A 118 7.59 -14.44 15.89
CA GLU A 118 6.14 -14.56 15.87
C GLU A 118 5.74 -15.23 14.56
N ALA A 119 4.92 -16.27 14.64
CA ALA A 119 4.41 -17.01 13.51
C ALA A 119 2.89 -17.00 13.53
N VAL A 120 2.28 -16.68 12.39
CA VAL A 120 0.86 -16.91 12.15
C VAL A 120 0.69 -17.75 10.90
N TRP A 121 -0.25 -18.69 10.95
CA TRP A 121 -0.61 -19.51 9.78
C TRP A 121 -2.10 -19.89 9.87
N PRO A 122 -2.76 -20.12 8.72
CA PRO A 122 -4.15 -20.54 8.72
C PRO A 122 -4.30 -21.94 9.35
N ASP A 123 -5.35 -22.12 10.15
CA ASP A 123 -5.78 -23.39 10.72
C ASP A 123 -7.30 -23.57 10.50
N ASN A 124 -7.82 -24.77 10.72
CA ASN A 124 -9.24 -25.11 10.52
C ASN A 124 -10.21 -24.21 11.30
N TYR A 125 -9.75 -23.58 12.39
CA TYR A 125 -10.54 -22.73 13.27
C TYR A 125 -10.26 -21.22 13.12
N GLY A 126 -9.42 -20.82 12.15
CA GLY A 126 -9.07 -19.42 11.91
C GLY A 126 -7.58 -19.25 11.61
N THR A 127 -6.87 -18.53 12.47
CA THR A 127 -5.42 -18.30 12.36
C THR A 127 -4.73 -18.76 13.65
N HIS A 128 -3.79 -19.68 13.55
CA HIS A 128 -2.96 -20.07 14.66
C HIS A 128 -1.85 -19.03 14.89
N TYR A 129 -1.45 -18.84 16.14
CA TYR A 129 -0.38 -17.93 16.55
C TYR A 129 0.60 -18.64 17.48
N ALA A 130 1.89 -18.45 17.22
CA ALA A 130 2.95 -18.85 18.14
C ALA A 130 4.00 -17.74 18.23
N ALA A 131 4.51 -17.51 19.44
CA ALA A 131 5.67 -16.66 19.69
C ALA A 131 6.77 -17.51 20.33
N ILE A 132 7.95 -17.53 19.72
CA ILE A 132 9.06 -18.38 20.12
C ILE A 132 10.29 -17.50 20.36
N LEU A 133 10.91 -17.65 21.53
CA LEU A 133 12.23 -17.11 21.79
C LEU A 133 13.27 -17.98 21.08
N ALA A 134 13.90 -17.43 20.06
CA ALA A 134 14.89 -18.13 19.26
C ALA A 134 16.24 -18.18 19.98
N GLY A 135 16.83 -19.38 20.03
CA GLY A 135 18.12 -19.67 20.64
C GLY A 135 18.48 -21.13 20.39
N ASP A 136 19.55 -21.63 21.02
CA ASP A 136 19.97 -23.03 20.90
C ASP A 136 18.88 -24.00 21.38
N GLN A 137 18.13 -23.58 22.42
CA GLN A 137 16.91 -24.24 22.87
C GLN A 137 15.75 -23.24 22.68
N PRO A 138 14.93 -23.40 21.63
CA PRO A 138 13.81 -22.50 21.41
C PRO A 138 12.78 -22.66 22.52
N LEU A 139 12.30 -21.54 23.07
CA LEU A 139 11.30 -21.51 24.13
C LEU A 139 10.00 -20.92 23.60
N MET A 140 8.89 -21.64 23.76
CA MET A 140 7.56 -21.12 23.46
C MET A 140 7.19 -20.04 24.49
N LEU A 141 6.98 -18.82 24.02
CA LEU A 141 6.56 -17.68 24.85
C LEU A 141 5.03 -17.60 24.95
N ALA A 142 4.34 -17.86 23.85
CA ALA A 142 2.89 -17.87 23.78
C ALA A 142 2.42 -18.71 22.60
N GLU A 143 1.28 -19.37 22.77
CA GLU A 143 0.59 -20.11 21.72
C GLU A 143 -0.91 -19.82 21.85
N GLY A 144 -1.60 -19.69 20.72
CA GLY A 144 -3.03 -19.40 20.71
C GLY A 144 -3.61 -19.31 19.31
N GLY A 145 -4.80 -18.75 19.23
CA GLY A 145 -5.49 -18.57 17.95
C GLY A 145 -6.20 -17.23 17.88
N PHE A 146 -6.30 -16.70 16.67
CA PHE A 146 -7.12 -15.57 16.32
C PHE A 146 -8.20 -15.99 15.32
N ALA A 147 -9.39 -15.40 15.41
CA ALA A 147 -10.41 -15.56 14.36
C ALA A 147 -9.90 -15.03 13.01
N GLU A 148 -9.12 -13.95 13.03
CA GLU A 148 -8.52 -13.32 11.86
C GLU A 148 -7.07 -12.94 12.18
N SER A 149 -6.16 -13.18 11.22
CA SER A 149 -4.74 -12.84 11.35
C SER A 149 -4.55 -11.36 11.75
N PRO A 150 -3.71 -11.08 12.77
CA PRO A 150 -3.32 -9.71 13.10
C PRO A 150 -2.37 -9.10 12.06
N PHE A 151 -1.73 -9.92 11.23
CA PHE A 151 -0.83 -9.47 10.18
C PHE A 151 -1.53 -9.44 8.83
N ILE A 152 -1.45 -8.30 8.16
CA ILE A 152 -1.99 -8.05 6.84
C ILE A 152 -0.80 -7.83 5.90
N ALA A 153 -0.46 -8.87 5.14
CA ALA A 153 0.54 -8.78 4.09
C ALA A 153 -0.13 -8.52 2.73
N PHE A 154 0.39 -7.55 2.00
CA PHE A 154 -0.20 -7.08 0.75
C PHE A 154 0.86 -6.76 -0.30
N ARG A 155 0.53 -7.02 -1.57
CA ARG A 155 1.45 -6.89 -2.70
C ARG A 155 0.99 -5.82 -3.69
N TRP A 156 1.96 -5.08 -4.22
CA TRP A 156 1.72 -4.09 -5.26
C TRP A 156 1.30 -4.76 -6.57
N LEU A 157 2.14 -5.67 -7.08
CA LEU A 157 1.95 -6.53 -8.25
C LEU A 157 2.51 -7.92 -7.93
N LYS A 158 1.98 -8.99 -8.55
CA LYS A 158 2.50 -10.36 -8.41
C LYS A 158 2.64 -10.98 -9.79
N ALA A 159 3.82 -11.54 -10.12
CA ALA A 159 3.96 -12.37 -11.31
C ALA A 159 3.60 -13.83 -10.97
N PRO A 160 3.09 -14.63 -11.93
CA PRO A 160 2.84 -16.05 -11.71
C PRO A 160 4.09 -16.78 -11.20
N GLY A 161 3.92 -17.60 -10.16
CA GLY A 161 5.02 -18.35 -9.53
C GLY A 161 5.83 -17.59 -8.49
N GLU A 162 5.59 -16.29 -8.29
CA GLU A 162 6.25 -15.50 -7.24
C GLU A 162 5.40 -15.41 -5.98
N VAL A 163 6.03 -15.59 -4.81
CA VAL A 163 5.37 -15.39 -3.51
C VAL A 163 5.28 -13.89 -3.19
N TYR A 164 6.40 -13.19 -3.31
CA TYR A 164 6.51 -11.76 -3.03
C TYR A 164 6.03 -10.90 -4.19
N GLY A 165 5.59 -9.68 -3.88
CA GLY A 165 5.20 -8.71 -4.88
C GLY A 165 6.37 -7.95 -5.50
N ARG A 166 6.09 -7.21 -6.59
CA ARG A 166 7.05 -6.33 -7.28
C ARG A 166 6.59 -4.88 -7.23
N GLY A 167 7.45 -4.01 -6.71
CA GLY A 167 7.18 -2.59 -6.55
C GLY A 167 7.56 -1.77 -7.80
N PRO A 168 7.08 -0.53 -7.92
CA PRO A 168 7.48 0.39 -8.99
C PRO A 168 8.99 0.70 -8.97
N VAL A 169 9.65 0.69 -7.79
CA VAL A 169 11.10 0.86 -7.69
C VAL A 169 11.84 -0.31 -8.34
N CYS A 170 11.34 -1.55 -8.22
CA CYS A 170 11.95 -2.71 -8.89
C CYS A 170 11.99 -2.53 -10.41
N LYS A 171 10.97 -1.89 -10.98
CA LYS A 171 10.91 -1.55 -12.42
C LYS A 171 11.91 -0.45 -12.78
N ALA A 172 12.08 0.56 -11.93
CA ALA A 172 12.96 1.70 -12.16
C ALA A 172 14.44 1.43 -11.79
N LEU A 173 14.74 0.34 -11.08
CA LEU A 173 16.06 0.07 -10.50
C LEU A 173 17.23 0.13 -11.50
N PRO A 174 17.12 -0.43 -12.74
CA PRO A 174 18.20 -0.32 -13.73
C PRO A 174 18.48 1.13 -14.14
N ASP A 175 17.43 1.92 -14.35
CA ASP A 175 17.54 3.34 -14.71
C ASP A 175 18.14 4.14 -13.54
N ILE A 176 17.71 3.87 -12.31
CA ILE A 176 18.26 4.50 -11.09
C ILE A 176 19.76 4.23 -10.97
N ARG A 177 20.20 2.98 -11.11
CA ARG A 177 21.62 2.62 -11.04
C ARG A 177 22.44 3.32 -12.12
N THR A 178 21.91 3.39 -13.33
CA THR A 178 22.57 4.06 -14.46
C THR A 178 22.65 5.57 -14.22
N ALA A 179 21.57 6.21 -13.76
CA ALA A 179 21.55 7.62 -13.43
C ALA A 179 22.55 7.97 -12.31
N ASN A 180 22.60 7.16 -11.24
CA ASN A 180 23.58 7.33 -10.17
C ASN A 180 25.02 7.26 -10.69
N ARG A 181 25.31 6.33 -11.62
CA ARG A 181 26.63 6.22 -12.24
C ARG A 181 26.98 7.41 -13.12
N VAL A 182 26.03 7.93 -13.89
CA VAL A 182 26.24 9.15 -14.70
C VAL A 182 26.54 10.34 -13.80
N VAL A 183 25.77 10.52 -12.71
CA VAL A 183 26.02 11.60 -11.73
C VAL A 183 27.41 11.47 -11.10
N GLU A 184 27.82 10.26 -10.72
CA GLU A 184 29.17 10.01 -10.20
C GLU A 184 30.28 10.45 -11.18
N LEU A 185 30.13 10.12 -12.47
CA LEU A 185 31.09 10.50 -13.51
C LEU A 185 31.12 12.02 -13.74
N VAL A 186 29.96 12.67 -13.76
CA VAL A 186 29.86 14.13 -13.88
C VAL A 186 30.55 14.82 -12.71
N LEU A 187 30.34 14.35 -11.47
CA LEU A 187 30.99 14.89 -10.28
C LEU A 187 32.51 14.69 -10.30
N LYS A 188 33.01 13.56 -10.82
CA LYS A 188 34.45 13.33 -11.03
C LYS A 188 35.04 14.31 -12.05
N ASN A 189 34.36 14.51 -13.19
CA ASN A 189 34.79 15.47 -14.19
C ASN A 189 34.78 16.90 -13.67
N ALA A 190 33.75 17.28 -12.90
CA ALA A 190 33.67 18.59 -12.26
C ALA A 190 34.83 18.80 -11.27
N SER A 191 35.19 17.77 -10.51
CA SER A 191 36.32 17.82 -9.57
C SER A 191 37.65 18.05 -10.29
N ILE A 192 37.87 17.39 -11.43
CA ILE A 192 39.04 17.61 -12.29
C ILE A 192 39.02 19.03 -12.87
N ALA A 193 37.86 19.53 -13.31
CA ALA A 193 37.74 20.89 -13.84
C ALA A 193 38.06 21.97 -12.77
N CYS A 194 37.70 21.75 -11.51
CA CYS A 194 38.00 22.68 -10.42
C CYS A 194 39.47 22.63 -9.97
N THR A 195 40.03 21.43 -9.81
CA THR A 195 41.39 21.25 -9.26
C THR A 195 42.48 21.32 -10.32
N GLY A 196 42.11 21.07 -11.59
CA GLY A 196 43.05 20.87 -12.68
C GLY A 196 43.83 19.56 -12.55
N ILE A 197 44.57 19.26 -13.62
CA ILE A 197 45.67 18.29 -13.61
C ILE A 197 46.89 19.10 -14.01
N TRP A 198 47.94 19.04 -13.19
CA TRP A 198 49.12 19.87 -13.34
C TRP A 198 50.26 19.06 -13.93
N GLN A 199 51.16 19.73 -14.65
CA GLN A 199 52.38 19.12 -15.14
C GLN A 199 53.58 19.83 -14.50
N ALA A 200 54.55 19.06 -14.04
CA ALA A 200 55.80 19.58 -13.48
C ALA A 200 56.98 18.97 -14.23
N GLU A 201 58.02 19.76 -14.48
CA GLU A 201 59.23 19.26 -15.13
C GLU A 201 60.03 18.37 -14.17
N ASP A 202 60.38 17.17 -14.62
CA ASP A 202 61.14 16.18 -13.86
C ASP A 202 62.10 15.45 -14.82
N ASP A 203 63.33 15.19 -14.36
CA ASP A 203 64.39 14.47 -15.08
C ASP A 203 64.20 12.94 -15.01
N GLY A 204 63.17 12.48 -14.30
CA GLY A 204 62.77 11.08 -14.21
C GLY A 204 62.11 10.51 -15.48
N VAL A 205 62.27 9.20 -15.70
CA VAL A 205 61.56 8.46 -16.76
C VAL A 205 60.08 8.34 -16.37
N LEU A 206 59.20 9.01 -17.11
CA LEU A 206 57.76 8.87 -16.97
C LEU A 206 57.33 7.43 -17.29
N ASN A 207 56.66 6.76 -16.36
CA ASN A 207 56.01 5.46 -16.59
C ASN A 207 54.50 5.66 -16.81
N PRO A 208 53.99 5.55 -18.05
CA PRO A 208 52.56 5.73 -18.33
C PRO A 208 51.65 4.75 -17.59
N ALA A 209 52.15 3.57 -17.22
CA ALA A 209 51.36 2.54 -16.55
C ALA A 209 51.01 2.89 -15.10
N THR A 210 51.73 3.83 -14.47
CA THR A 210 51.52 4.25 -13.07
C THR A 210 50.77 5.57 -12.94
N ILE A 211 50.44 6.24 -14.05
CA ILE A 211 49.77 7.54 -14.02
C ILE A 211 48.28 7.35 -13.72
N GLN A 212 47.81 8.03 -12.68
CA GLN A 212 46.38 8.10 -12.36
C GLN A 212 45.89 9.53 -12.55
N LEU A 213 44.88 9.71 -13.40
CA LEU A 213 44.25 11.00 -13.66
C LEU A 213 43.17 11.27 -12.61
N VAL A 214 43.61 11.75 -11.45
CA VAL A 214 42.75 12.14 -10.33
C VAL A 214 42.81 13.66 -10.11
N PRO A 215 41.75 14.28 -9.55
CA PRO A 215 41.73 15.71 -9.21
C PRO A 215 42.99 16.16 -8.45
N GLY A 216 43.68 17.19 -8.95
CA GLY A 216 44.87 17.76 -8.32
C GLY A 216 46.17 16.96 -8.53
N ALA A 217 46.18 15.92 -9.36
CA ALA A 217 47.39 15.18 -9.69
C ALA A 217 48.44 16.07 -10.38
N ILE A 218 49.71 15.84 -10.03
CA ILE A 218 50.87 16.44 -10.70
C ILE A 218 51.55 15.35 -11.51
N ILE A 219 51.61 15.53 -12.83
CA ILE A 219 52.20 14.56 -13.76
C ILE A 219 53.60 15.05 -14.14
N PRO A 220 54.66 14.27 -13.90
CA PRO A 220 56.01 14.65 -14.30
C PRO A 220 56.10 14.70 -15.83
N LYS A 221 56.86 15.63 -16.39
CA LYS A 221 57.19 15.68 -17.82
C LYS A 221 58.67 15.96 -18.01
N ALA A 222 59.26 15.40 -19.06
CA ALA A 222 60.64 15.70 -19.41
C ALA A 222 60.81 17.20 -19.77
N PRO A 223 61.93 17.85 -19.41
CA PRO A 223 62.22 19.22 -19.80
C PRO A 223 62.13 19.41 -21.33
N GLY A 224 61.40 20.43 -21.77
CA GLY A 224 61.19 20.71 -23.21
C GLY A 224 60.15 19.82 -23.91
N SER A 225 59.49 18.90 -23.20
CA SER A 225 58.39 18.10 -23.75
C SER A 225 57.05 18.85 -23.74
N ALA A 226 56.20 18.55 -24.71
CA ALA A 226 54.80 18.99 -24.76
C ALA A 226 53.93 18.44 -23.60
N GLY A 227 54.44 17.45 -22.86
CA GLY A 227 53.75 16.83 -21.74
C GLY A 227 52.56 15.95 -22.17
N LEU A 228 51.68 15.62 -21.23
CA LEU A 228 50.47 14.84 -21.49
C LEU A 228 49.34 15.75 -22.00
N THR A 229 49.08 15.75 -23.31
CA THR A 229 47.97 16.51 -23.89
C THR A 229 46.73 15.63 -24.01
N PRO A 230 45.54 16.13 -23.59
CA PRO A 230 44.31 15.38 -23.78
C PRO A 230 44.02 15.28 -25.29
N LEU A 231 43.73 14.06 -25.75
CA LEU A 231 43.20 13.88 -27.09
C LEU A 231 41.80 14.52 -27.12
N ALA A 232 41.60 15.51 -28.00
CA ALA A 232 40.30 16.14 -28.17
C ALA A 232 39.32 15.10 -28.72
N ALA A 233 38.43 14.60 -27.86
CA ALA A 233 37.33 13.75 -28.29
C ALA A 233 36.39 14.59 -29.18
N PRO A 234 36.03 14.12 -30.39
CA PRO A 234 35.04 14.81 -31.21
C PRO A 234 33.67 14.72 -30.51
N GLY A 235 33.26 15.82 -29.88
CA GLY A 235 31.97 15.94 -29.18
C GLY A 235 32.11 16.62 -27.82
N ASN A 236 32.01 17.94 -27.79
CA ASN A 236 31.96 18.69 -26.52
C ASN A 236 30.62 18.37 -25.83
N PHE A 237 30.68 17.75 -24.65
CA PHE A 237 29.59 16.98 -24.06
C PHE A 237 28.44 17.82 -23.48
N ASP A 238 27.24 17.64 -24.05
CA ASP A 238 25.96 17.78 -23.31
C ASP A 238 25.09 16.49 -23.38
N VAL A 239 25.62 15.43 -24.00
CA VAL A 239 24.94 14.13 -24.13
C VAL A 239 24.67 13.50 -22.77
N SER A 240 25.57 13.69 -21.80
CA SER A 240 25.37 13.20 -20.43
C SER A 240 24.16 13.83 -19.76
N GLN A 241 23.88 15.12 -20.02
CA GLN A 241 22.68 15.77 -19.48
C GLN A 241 21.42 15.30 -20.19
N LEU A 242 21.45 15.11 -21.51
CA LEU A 242 20.32 14.56 -22.28
C LEU A 242 19.96 13.14 -21.81
N VAL A 243 20.95 12.26 -21.67
CA VAL A 243 20.75 10.89 -21.17
C VAL A 243 20.25 10.90 -19.72
N LEU A 244 20.81 11.77 -18.87
CA LEU A 244 20.36 11.89 -17.49
C LEU A 244 18.92 12.39 -17.39
N ASN A 245 18.51 13.33 -18.24
CA ASN A 245 17.13 13.83 -18.28
C ASN A 245 16.15 12.75 -18.74
N ASP A 246 16.50 11.95 -19.76
CA ASP A 246 15.68 10.81 -20.19
C ASP A 246 15.55 9.76 -19.08
N LEU A 247 16.66 9.38 -18.43
CA LEU A 247 16.63 8.45 -17.29
C LEU A 247 15.75 8.99 -16.16
N ARG A 248 15.87 10.27 -15.79
CA ARG A 248 15.02 10.90 -14.77
C ARG A 248 13.55 10.88 -15.16
N ALA A 249 13.22 11.13 -16.42
CA ALA A 249 11.85 11.06 -16.93
C ALA A 249 11.28 9.62 -16.83
N ARG A 250 12.06 8.62 -17.24
CA ARG A 250 11.67 7.20 -17.11
C ARG A 250 11.44 6.78 -15.66
N ILE A 251 12.34 7.18 -14.75
CA ILE A 251 12.21 6.93 -13.31
C ILE A 251 10.92 7.58 -12.77
N ARG A 252 10.66 8.85 -13.10
CA ARG A 252 9.44 9.56 -12.66
C ARG A 252 8.17 8.88 -13.16
N THR A 253 8.14 8.45 -14.42
CA THR A 253 7.01 7.74 -15.00
C THR A 253 6.82 6.36 -14.36
N ALA A 254 7.90 5.62 -14.10
CA ALA A 254 7.85 4.32 -13.44
C ALA A 254 7.35 4.41 -11.99
N LEU A 255 7.71 5.48 -11.28
CA LEU A 255 7.22 5.80 -9.94
C LEU A 255 5.86 6.52 -9.92
N LEU A 256 5.21 6.66 -11.08
CA LEU A 256 3.89 7.30 -11.25
C LEU A 256 3.84 8.78 -10.83
N ALA A 257 4.99 9.43 -10.67
CA ALA A 257 5.07 10.82 -10.23
C ALA A 257 4.34 11.76 -11.19
N ASP A 258 4.45 11.50 -12.50
CA ASP A 258 3.80 12.32 -13.54
C ASP A 258 2.29 12.08 -13.66
N ARG A 259 1.78 10.98 -13.08
CA ARG A 259 0.36 10.61 -13.11
C ARG A 259 -0.40 11.13 -11.89
N LEU A 260 0.29 11.19 -10.74
CA LEU A 260 -0.26 11.70 -9.49
C LEU A 260 -0.12 13.22 -9.37
N ASN A 261 0.97 13.77 -9.93
CA ASN A 261 1.13 15.21 -10.06
C ASN A 261 0.43 15.64 -11.35
N ILE A 262 -0.91 15.70 -11.31
CA ILE A 262 -1.67 16.44 -12.31
C ILE A 262 -1.21 17.87 -12.12
N ALA A 263 -0.25 18.32 -12.95
CA ALA A 263 0.13 19.71 -12.98
C ALA A 263 -1.18 20.49 -13.10
N GLN A 264 -1.51 21.26 -12.05
CA GLN A 264 -2.62 22.20 -12.07
C GLN A 264 -2.20 23.32 -13.03
N ASP A 265 -2.20 23.00 -14.32
CA ASP A 265 -2.15 24.03 -15.33
C ASP A 265 -3.45 24.81 -15.13
N ALA A 266 -3.34 26.09 -14.74
CA ALA A 266 -4.49 26.91 -14.32
C ALA A 266 -5.55 27.07 -15.42
N ARG A 267 -5.28 26.54 -16.62
CA ARG A 267 -6.15 26.51 -17.80
C ARG A 267 -6.89 25.18 -18.00
N MET A 268 -6.71 24.20 -17.13
CA MET A 268 -7.32 22.88 -17.32
C MET A 268 -8.82 22.89 -17.04
N THR A 269 -9.61 22.32 -17.94
CA THR A 269 -11.08 22.27 -17.81
C THR A 269 -11.52 21.17 -16.85
N ALA A 270 -12.69 21.32 -16.21
CA ALA A 270 -13.22 20.34 -15.26
C ALA A 270 -13.42 18.94 -15.88
N THR A 271 -13.75 18.88 -17.16
CA THR A 271 -13.87 17.62 -17.92
C THR A 271 -12.52 16.97 -18.18
N GLU A 272 -11.49 17.75 -18.53
CA GLU A 272 -10.13 17.22 -18.71
C GLU A 272 -9.54 16.68 -17.40
N VAL A 273 -9.78 17.35 -16.27
CA VAL A 273 -9.40 16.86 -14.93
C VAL A 273 -10.01 15.48 -14.66
N LEU A 274 -11.31 15.33 -14.96
CA LEU A 274 -12.05 14.08 -14.74
C LEU A 274 -11.54 12.97 -15.65
N GLU A 275 -11.30 13.25 -16.93
CA GLU A 275 -10.75 12.26 -17.87
C GLU A 275 -9.34 11.81 -17.51
N ARG A 276 -8.45 12.74 -17.12
CA ARG A 276 -7.10 12.40 -16.65
C ARG A 276 -7.13 11.58 -15.36
N SER A 277 -8.02 11.92 -14.44
CA SER A 277 -8.23 11.15 -13.20
C SER A 277 -8.73 9.74 -13.52
N ALA A 278 -9.67 9.61 -14.47
CA ALA A 278 -10.18 8.32 -14.93
C ALA A 278 -9.09 7.49 -15.64
N GLN A 279 -8.26 8.11 -16.50
CA GLN A 279 -7.14 7.43 -17.15
C GLN A 279 -6.11 6.93 -16.14
N THR A 280 -5.75 7.75 -15.14
CA THR A 280 -4.83 7.36 -14.08
C THR A 280 -5.38 6.21 -13.25
N ALA A 281 -6.66 6.26 -12.91
CA ALA A 281 -7.31 5.17 -12.19
C ALA A 281 -7.43 3.89 -13.02
N ARG A 282 -7.63 3.97 -14.35
CA ARG A 282 -7.57 2.81 -15.26
C ARG A 282 -6.17 2.18 -15.28
N LEU A 283 -5.12 2.99 -15.35
CA LEU A 283 -3.73 2.50 -15.31
C LEU A 283 -3.38 1.82 -13.98
N LEU A 284 -3.94 2.32 -12.89
CA LEU A 284 -3.75 1.76 -11.55
C LEU A 284 -4.75 0.67 -11.19
N GLY A 285 -5.71 0.34 -12.07
CA GLY A 285 -6.82 -0.57 -11.77
C GLY A 285 -6.36 -1.94 -11.27
N ALA A 286 -5.35 -2.53 -11.92
CA ALA A 286 -4.81 -3.84 -11.53
C ALA A 286 -4.09 -3.81 -10.17
N THR A 287 -3.40 -2.71 -9.84
CA THR A 287 -2.76 -2.52 -8.52
C THR A 287 -3.83 -2.26 -7.46
N TYR A 288 -4.80 -1.39 -7.77
CA TYR A 288 -5.85 -0.99 -6.87
C TYR A 288 -6.77 -2.17 -6.49
N GLY A 289 -7.17 -3.01 -7.44
CA GLY A 289 -7.98 -4.20 -7.16
C GLY A 289 -7.27 -5.21 -6.24
N ARG A 290 -5.95 -5.36 -6.37
CA ARG A 290 -5.17 -6.21 -5.47
C ARG A 290 -5.01 -5.56 -4.09
N LEU A 291 -4.70 -4.28 -4.00
CA LEU A 291 -4.67 -3.58 -2.69
C LEU A 291 -6.03 -3.60 -1.99
N GLN A 292 -7.14 -3.51 -2.73
CA GLN A 292 -8.46 -3.71 -2.15
C GLN A 292 -8.59 -5.11 -1.53
N THR A 293 -8.18 -6.15 -2.24
CA THR A 293 -8.34 -7.54 -1.82
C THR A 293 -7.37 -7.93 -0.72
N GLU A 294 -6.10 -7.57 -0.84
CA GLU A 294 -5.01 -7.97 0.06
C GLU A 294 -4.79 -7.01 1.24
N LEU A 295 -5.17 -5.74 1.13
CA LEU A 295 -5.00 -4.73 2.19
C LEU A 295 -6.33 -4.21 2.73
N LEU A 296 -7.15 -3.55 1.92
CA LEU A 296 -8.29 -2.78 2.46
C LEU A 296 -9.37 -3.68 3.07
N THR A 297 -9.71 -4.79 2.40
CA THR A 297 -10.73 -5.73 2.90
C THR A 297 -10.32 -6.39 4.21
N PRO A 298 -9.12 -7.02 4.32
CA PRO A 298 -8.70 -7.58 5.60
C PRO A 298 -8.49 -6.50 6.68
N LEU A 299 -8.04 -5.29 6.31
CA LEU A 299 -7.88 -4.18 7.25
C LEU A 299 -9.21 -3.78 7.88
N ILE A 300 -10.24 -3.52 7.07
CA ILE A 300 -11.56 -3.13 7.56
C ILE A 300 -12.17 -4.29 8.37
N SER A 301 -12.07 -5.53 7.90
CA SER A 301 -12.60 -6.70 8.60
C SER A 301 -11.98 -6.84 9.99
N ARG A 302 -10.64 -6.75 10.06
CA ARG A 302 -9.90 -6.85 11.32
C ARG A 302 -10.23 -5.71 12.28
N CYS A 303 -10.32 -4.48 11.78
CA CYS A 303 -10.67 -3.31 12.61
C CYS A 303 -12.10 -3.43 13.16
N LEU A 304 -13.08 -3.83 12.33
CA LEU A 304 -14.45 -4.05 12.79
C LEU A 304 -14.53 -5.20 13.80
N ALA A 305 -13.77 -6.28 13.62
CA ALA A 305 -13.71 -7.37 14.58
C ALA A 305 -13.16 -6.91 15.95
N ILE A 306 -12.15 -6.03 15.96
CA ILE A 306 -11.63 -5.43 17.20
C ILE A 306 -12.68 -4.53 17.86
N LEU A 307 -13.28 -3.60 17.09
CA LEU A 307 -14.30 -2.69 17.62
C LEU A 307 -15.55 -3.42 18.13
N ALA A 308 -15.95 -4.52 17.47
CA ALA A 308 -17.07 -5.35 17.90
C ALA A 308 -16.77 -6.07 19.22
N ARG A 309 -15.54 -6.58 19.42
CA ARG A 309 -15.13 -7.17 20.71
C ARG A 309 -15.13 -6.15 21.85
N ARG A 310 -14.83 -4.89 21.56
CA ARG A 310 -14.95 -3.78 22.53
C ARG A 310 -16.38 -3.30 22.76
N GLY A 311 -17.34 -3.77 21.97
CA GLY A 311 -18.73 -3.32 22.03
C GLY A 311 -18.96 -1.91 21.46
N GLU A 312 -17.99 -1.34 20.73
CA GLU A 312 -18.11 -0.01 20.11
C GLU A 312 -18.97 -0.05 18.85
N VAL A 313 -18.99 -1.17 18.13
CA VAL A 313 -19.84 -1.41 16.96
C VAL A 313 -20.61 -2.71 17.12
N PRO A 314 -21.80 -2.87 16.52
CA PRO A 314 -22.48 -4.15 16.50
C PRO A 314 -21.64 -5.20 15.76
N ALA A 315 -21.82 -6.47 16.11
CA ALA A 315 -21.19 -7.57 15.39
C ALA A 315 -21.79 -7.67 13.97
N VAL A 316 -21.19 -6.94 13.03
CA VAL A 316 -21.56 -6.99 11.62
C VAL A 316 -20.81 -8.14 10.96
N LEU A 317 -21.54 -9.17 10.51
CA LEU A 317 -20.97 -10.24 9.70
C LEU A 317 -20.67 -9.72 8.29
N LEU A 318 -19.39 -9.57 7.97
CA LEU A 318 -18.89 -9.29 6.62
C LEU A 318 -18.77 -10.58 5.79
N ASP A 319 -19.85 -11.35 5.71
CA ASP A 319 -19.90 -12.64 5.00
C ASP A 319 -20.29 -12.50 3.51
N GLY A 320 -20.52 -11.27 3.04
CA GLY A 320 -20.99 -10.98 1.68
C GLY A 320 -22.48 -11.25 1.43
N ARG A 321 -23.19 -11.81 2.42
CA ARG A 321 -24.65 -12.04 2.38
C ARG A 321 -25.39 -11.00 3.22
N SER A 322 -24.94 -10.77 4.45
CA SER A 322 -25.50 -9.80 5.40
C SER A 322 -24.93 -8.40 5.20
N ALA A 323 -23.61 -8.28 4.94
CA ALA A 323 -22.96 -7.01 4.64
C ALA A 323 -21.79 -7.20 3.67
N ARG A 324 -21.63 -6.27 2.71
CA ARG A 324 -20.47 -6.22 1.81
C ARG A 324 -19.81 -4.85 1.86
N ILE A 325 -18.48 -4.85 1.94
CA ILE A 325 -17.71 -3.61 1.81
C ILE A 325 -17.75 -3.19 0.34
N ARG A 326 -18.15 -1.95 0.07
CA ARG A 326 -18.05 -1.32 -1.24
C ARG A 326 -17.07 -0.17 -1.16
N TYR A 327 -15.98 -0.27 -1.91
CA TYR A 327 -15.01 0.82 -2.03
C TYR A 327 -15.49 1.83 -3.06
N GLU A 328 -15.68 3.07 -2.63
CA GLU A 328 -15.97 4.17 -3.54
C GLU A 328 -14.66 4.75 -4.09
N SER A 329 -14.15 4.16 -5.18
CA SER A 329 -13.00 4.73 -5.87
C SER A 329 -13.44 5.90 -6.79
N PRO A 330 -12.56 6.88 -7.08
CA PRO A 330 -12.85 7.90 -8.08
C PRO A 330 -13.26 7.33 -9.45
N LEU A 331 -12.68 6.19 -9.85
CA LEU A 331 -13.08 5.49 -11.08
C LEU A 331 -14.51 4.95 -10.99
N ALA A 332 -14.88 4.35 -9.85
CA ALA A 332 -16.24 3.88 -9.61
C ALA A 332 -17.24 5.04 -9.62
N ARG A 333 -16.86 6.23 -9.13
CA ARG A 333 -17.69 7.44 -9.23
C ARG A 333 -17.84 7.93 -10.68
N VAL A 334 -16.78 7.87 -11.48
CA VAL A 334 -16.84 8.23 -12.91
C VAL A 334 -17.72 7.25 -13.69
N GLN A 335 -17.52 5.94 -13.50
CA GLN A 335 -18.36 4.90 -14.10
C GLN A 335 -19.82 5.04 -13.65
N GLY A 336 -20.05 5.21 -12.34
CA GLY A 336 -21.38 5.42 -11.79
C GLY A 336 -22.07 6.66 -12.37
N ARG A 337 -21.35 7.77 -12.61
CA ARG A 337 -21.90 8.93 -13.31
C ARG A 337 -22.31 8.62 -14.74
N ALA A 338 -21.50 7.86 -15.48
CA ALA A 338 -21.83 7.44 -16.84
C ALA A 338 -23.05 6.50 -16.86
N ASP A 339 -23.11 5.52 -15.95
CA ASP A 339 -24.23 4.59 -15.81
C ASP A 339 -25.52 5.33 -15.39
N ALA A 340 -25.41 6.29 -14.48
CA ALA A 340 -26.52 7.15 -14.08
C ALA A 340 -27.00 8.03 -15.25
N ALA A 341 -26.08 8.63 -16.03
CA ALA A 341 -26.44 9.40 -17.21
C ALA A 341 -27.15 8.54 -18.26
N ASN A 342 -26.65 7.33 -18.54
CA ASN A 342 -27.30 6.37 -19.44
C ASN A 342 -28.70 5.98 -18.96
N THR A 343 -28.85 5.76 -17.65
CA THR A 343 -30.14 5.42 -17.03
C THR A 343 -31.12 6.59 -17.12
N LEU A 344 -30.67 7.82 -16.85
CA LEU A 344 -31.51 9.02 -16.99
C LEU A 344 -31.94 9.23 -18.45
N LEU A 345 -31.04 9.01 -19.42
CA LEU A 345 -31.37 9.05 -20.85
C LEU A 345 -32.42 7.98 -21.22
N PHE A 346 -32.28 6.77 -20.69
CA PHE A 346 -33.28 5.72 -20.88
C PHE A 346 -34.63 6.10 -20.27
N LEU A 347 -34.66 6.60 -19.03
CA LEU A 347 -35.89 7.03 -18.36
C LEU A 347 -36.59 8.18 -19.12
N ASP A 348 -35.83 9.15 -19.62
CA ASP A 348 -36.35 10.24 -20.46
C ASP A 348 -36.91 9.71 -21.79
N ALA A 349 -36.22 8.75 -22.43
CA ALA A 349 -36.70 8.10 -23.64
C ALA A 349 -38.01 7.31 -23.40
N VAL A 350 -38.09 6.54 -22.32
CA VAL A 350 -39.31 5.81 -21.95
C VAL A 350 -40.47 6.78 -21.67
N ASN A 351 -40.21 7.88 -20.96
CA ASN A 351 -41.22 8.91 -20.72
C ASN A 351 -41.73 9.56 -22.02
N LYS A 352 -40.86 9.76 -23.02
CA LYS A 352 -41.23 10.26 -24.35
C LYS A 352 -42.05 9.26 -25.17
N ILE A 353 -41.78 7.95 -25.03
CA ILE A 353 -42.56 6.90 -25.69
C ILE A 353 -43.97 6.82 -25.09
N GLY A 354 -44.09 6.97 -23.76
CA GLY A 354 -45.37 7.01 -23.06
C GLY A 354 -46.15 5.69 -23.06
N GLY A 355 -47.38 5.71 -22.55
CA GLY A 355 -48.32 4.58 -22.56
C GLY A 355 -47.78 3.33 -21.86
N ALA A 356 -47.85 2.18 -22.55
CA ALA A 356 -47.44 0.89 -22.01
C ALA A 356 -45.94 0.80 -21.68
N ALA A 357 -45.07 1.62 -22.30
CA ALA A 357 -43.63 1.60 -22.02
C ALA A 357 -43.31 2.20 -20.65
N ALA A 358 -43.94 3.32 -20.29
CA ALA A 358 -43.76 3.95 -18.97
C ALA A 358 -44.29 3.07 -17.82
N ALA A 359 -45.34 2.29 -18.07
CA ALA A 359 -45.91 1.34 -17.10
C ALA A 359 -44.96 0.17 -16.75
N GLN A 360 -43.90 -0.07 -17.55
CA GLN A 360 -42.91 -1.12 -17.30
C GLN A 360 -41.77 -0.68 -16.36
N VAL A 361 -41.71 0.61 -15.99
CA VAL A 361 -40.63 1.16 -15.16
C VAL A 361 -41.06 1.27 -13.70
N ASP A 362 -40.34 0.59 -12.81
CA ASP A 362 -40.43 0.83 -11.37
C ASP A 362 -39.64 2.09 -10.99
N ALA A 363 -40.35 3.22 -10.89
CA ALA A 363 -39.75 4.51 -10.53
C ALA A 363 -39.06 4.46 -9.16
N ALA A 364 -39.60 3.73 -8.19
CA ALA A 364 -39.05 3.66 -6.85
C ALA A 364 -37.73 2.86 -6.83
N ALA A 365 -37.68 1.74 -7.56
CA ALA A 365 -36.43 0.99 -7.75
C ALA A 365 -35.39 1.79 -8.54
N ALA A 366 -35.80 2.52 -9.57
CA ALA A 366 -34.92 3.38 -10.37
C ALA A 366 -34.31 4.52 -9.52
N THR A 367 -35.11 5.23 -8.72
CA THR A 367 -34.61 6.27 -7.80
C THR A 367 -33.62 5.72 -6.78
N ARG A 368 -33.91 4.56 -6.16
CA ARG A 368 -32.98 3.92 -5.22
C ARG A 368 -31.70 3.45 -5.89
N TRP A 369 -31.79 2.95 -7.12
CA TRP A 369 -30.60 2.58 -7.88
C TRP A 369 -29.75 3.82 -8.20
N LEU A 370 -30.35 4.90 -8.73
CA LEU A 370 -29.65 6.16 -9.02
C LEU A 370 -29.00 6.76 -7.78
N ALA A 371 -29.71 6.77 -6.64
CA ALA A 371 -29.18 7.26 -5.37
C ALA A 371 -27.92 6.47 -4.95
N ARG A 372 -27.94 5.13 -5.03
CA ARG A 372 -26.76 4.29 -4.74
C ARG A 372 -25.64 4.49 -5.75
N THR A 373 -25.96 4.72 -7.02
CA THR A 373 -24.96 4.88 -8.10
C THR A 373 -24.27 6.25 -8.01
N LEU A 374 -24.99 7.28 -7.57
CA LEU A 374 -24.47 8.65 -7.42
C LEU A 374 -23.87 8.94 -6.03
N GLY A 375 -24.02 8.01 -5.07
CA GLY A 375 -23.53 8.17 -3.69
C GLY A 375 -24.37 9.16 -2.88
N ALA A 376 -25.68 9.18 -3.11
CA ALA A 376 -26.58 10.02 -2.33
C ALA A 376 -26.80 9.43 -0.91
N PRO A 377 -26.82 10.26 0.15
CA PRO A 377 -27.04 9.78 1.52
C PRO A 377 -28.34 9.00 1.66
N ALA A 378 -28.38 7.92 2.45
CA ALA A 378 -29.61 7.15 2.64
C ALA A 378 -30.73 7.98 3.29
N GLU A 379 -30.38 8.98 4.09
CA GLU A 379 -31.29 9.88 4.83
C GLU A 379 -32.26 10.66 3.93
N ILE A 380 -31.95 10.85 2.63
CA ILE A 380 -32.82 11.61 1.71
C ILE A 380 -33.86 10.73 0.99
N LEU A 381 -33.83 9.41 1.20
CA LEU A 381 -34.72 8.46 0.54
C LEU A 381 -35.92 8.12 1.43
N VAL A 382 -37.12 8.10 0.84
CA VAL A 382 -38.33 7.68 1.55
C VAL A 382 -38.24 6.18 1.89
N PRO A 383 -38.56 5.79 3.13
CA PRO A 383 -38.61 4.38 3.52
C PRO A 383 -39.62 3.58 2.68
N LEU A 384 -39.27 2.37 2.28
CA LEU A 384 -40.22 1.42 1.69
C LEU A 384 -41.37 1.14 2.67
N PRO A 385 -42.65 1.17 2.23
CA PRO A 385 -43.74 0.66 3.05
C PRO A 385 -43.53 -0.82 3.34
N GLU A 386 -43.91 -1.26 4.54
CA GLU A 386 -43.83 -2.65 4.96
C GLU A 386 -44.62 -3.53 4.00
N THR A 387 -43.94 -4.47 3.34
CA THR A 387 -44.65 -5.57 2.67
C THR A 387 -45.14 -6.49 3.78
N THR A 388 -46.45 -6.52 3.99
CA THR A 388 -47.14 -7.46 4.87
C THR A 388 -46.59 -8.86 4.61
N PRO A 389 -46.16 -9.63 5.63
CA PRO A 389 -45.75 -11.00 5.42
C PRO A 389 -46.92 -11.77 4.80
N PHE A 390 -46.62 -12.57 3.77
CA PHE A 390 -47.56 -13.50 3.15
C PHE A 390 -48.33 -14.24 4.25
N ALA A 391 -49.64 -14.02 4.35
CA ALA A 391 -50.48 -14.82 5.21
C ALA A 391 -50.41 -16.27 4.70
N PRO A 392 -50.08 -17.25 5.55
CA PRO A 392 -50.18 -18.65 5.14
C PRO A 392 -51.65 -18.92 4.81
N GLU A 393 -51.92 -19.37 3.58
CA GLU A 393 -53.24 -19.85 3.20
C GLU A 393 -53.64 -20.95 4.18
N HIS A 394 -54.74 -20.71 4.90
CA HIS A 394 -55.44 -21.73 5.66
C HIS A 394 -55.87 -22.85 4.71
N VAL A 395 -55.13 -23.96 4.74
CA VAL A 395 -55.68 -25.25 4.33
C VAL A 395 -56.53 -25.73 5.50
N SER A 396 -57.84 -25.49 5.38
CA SER A 396 -58.89 -26.07 6.23
C SER A 396 -59.24 -27.49 5.72
N PRO A 397 -59.82 -28.35 6.59
CA PRO A 397 -59.37 -29.72 6.87
C PRO A 397 -59.61 -30.77 5.78
#